data_AF-A0A7K2TAB0-F1
#
_entry.id   AF-A0A7K2TAB0-F1
#
_cell.length_a   1.000
_cell.length_b   1.000
_cell.length_c   1.000
_cell.angle_alpha   90.00
_cell.angle_beta   90.00
_cell.angle_gamma   90.00
#
_symmetry.space_group_name_H-M   'P 1'
#
loop_
_entity.id
_entity.type
_entity.pdbx_description
1 polymer ?
#
loop_
_entity_poly.entity_id
_entity_poly.type
_entity_poly.pdbx_seq_one_letter_code
_entity_poly.pdbx_strand_id
1 'polypeptide(L)'
;MTKRRRSLSNAFRTLDRVLGGQRPPTRLQRRVAEHPYVAGLCVTVPYILFFLLIAPEDEPGNLPFATLGGLAVGTCFTLTALAERSRQRRLERTRKV
;
A
#
# COMPACT_ATOMS: atom_id res chain seq x y z
N MET A 1 -18.84 -9.03 -15.79
CA MET A 1 -17.51 -8.76 -15.16
C MET A 1 -17.49 -8.79 -13.61
N THR A 2 -18.62 -8.90 -12.91
CA THR A 2 -18.69 -8.78 -11.44
C THR A 2 -18.27 -10.04 -10.65
N LYS A 3 -18.45 -11.25 -11.21
CA LYS A 3 -18.06 -12.51 -10.54
C LYS A 3 -16.55 -12.63 -10.30
N ARG A 4 -15.70 -12.19 -11.24
CA ARG A 4 -14.23 -12.27 -11.12
C ARG A 4 -13.68 -11.37 -10.02
N ARG A 5 -14.19 -10.12 -9.92
CA ARG A 5 -13.85 -9.19 -8.84
C ARG A 5 -14.26 -9.72 -7.46
N ARG A 6 -15.46 -10.33 -7.35
CA ARG A 6 -15.92 -10.96 -6.10
C ARG A 6 -15.06 -12.16 -5.71
N SER A 7 -14.68 -12.99 -6.67
CA SER A 7 -13.82 -14.16 -6.44
C SER A 7 -12.43 -13.76 -5.94
N LEU A 8 -11.76 -12.82 -6.61
CA LEU A 8 -10.44 -12.32 -6.19
C LEU A 8 -10.51 -11.64 -4.81
N SER A 9 -11.54 -10.85 -4.55
CA SER A 9 -11.74 -10.22 -3.25
C SER A 9 -11.97 -11.26 -2.15
N ASN A 10 -12.63 -12.38 -2.44
CA ASN A 10 -12.84 -13.46 -1.47
C ASN A 10 -11.55 -14.26 -1.22
N ALA A 11 -10.78 -14.58 -2.27
CA ALA A 11 -9.50 -15.26 -2.13
C ALA A 11 -8.51 -14.44 -1.31
N PHE A 12 -8.40 -13.14 -1.61
CA PHE A 12 -7.60 -12.20 -0.82
C PHE A 12 -8.07 -12.16 0.64
N ARG A 13 -9.40 -12.20 0.87
CA ARG A 13 -10.00 -12.23 2.21
C ARG A 13 -9.63 -13.48 3.00
N THR A 14 -9.59 -14.63 2.34
CA THR A 14 -9.21 -15.89 2.98
C THR A 14 -7.74 -15.84 3.37
N LEU A 15 -6.89 -15.33 2.47
CA LEU A 15 -5.47 -15.13 2.73
C LEU A 15 -5.23 -14.15 3.90
N ASP A 16 -5.94 -13.02 3.91
CA ASP A 16 -5.87 -12.01 4.97
C ASP A 16 -6.31 -12.58 6.33
N ARG A 17 -7.36 -13.39 6.37
CA ARG A 17 -7.76 -14.11 7.59
C ARG A 17 -6.67 -15.05 8.09
N VAL A 18 -6.05 -15.81 7.21
CA VAL A 18 -4.96 -16.76 7.55
C VAL A 18 -3.73 -16.02 8.06
N LEU A 19 -3.40 -14.86 7.48
CA LEU A 19 -2.29 -14.00 7.89
C LEU A 19 -2.55 -13.20 9.18
N GLY A 20 -3.68 -13.42 9.85
CA GLY A 20 -3.99 -12.77 11.12
C GLY A 20 -4.71 -11.42 10.99
N GLY A 21 -5.44 -11.20 9.89
CA GLY A 21 -6.26 -10.00 9.62
C GLY A 21 -7.38 -9.75 10.64
N GLN A 22 -7.60 -10.65 11.60
CA GLN A 22 -8.49 -10.46 12.76
C GLN A 22 -7.81 -9.76 13.96
N ARG A 23 -6.49 -9.54 13.92
CA ARG A 23 -5.77 -8.87 15.01
C ARG A 23 -6.11 -7.37 15.06
N PRO A 24 -6.20 -6.80 16.27
CA PRO A 24 -6.43 -5.36 16.44
C PRO A 24 -5.33 -4.56 15.73
N PRO A 25 -5.71 -3.50 14.97
CA PRO A 25 -4.74 -2.70 14.22
C PRO A 25 -3.78 -1.99 15.18
N THR A 26 -2.50 -1.94 14.81
CA THR A 26 -1.52 -1.16 15.57
C THR A 26 -1.72 0.34 15.35
N ARG A 27 -1.18 1.19 16.24
CA ARG A 27 -1.29 2.66 16.12
C ARG A 27 -0.75 3.17 14.77
N LEU A 28 0.33 2.57 14.29
CA LEU A 28 0.93 2.88 12.98
C LEU A 28 -0.01 2.49 11.84
N GLN A 29 -0.58 1.28 11.87
CA GLN A 29 -1.54 0.84 10.84
C GLN A 29 -2.77 1.74 10.77
N ARG A 30 -3.24 2.24 11.92
CA ARG A 30 -4.38 3.16 11.97
C ARG A 30 -4.04 4.51 11.31
N ARG A 31 -2.89 5.08 11.67
CA ARG A 31 -2.40 6.36 11.12
C ARG A 31 -2.13 6.27 9.61
N VAL A 32 -1.54 5.17 9.15
CA VAL A 32 -1.27 4.91 7.72
C VAL A 32 -2.58 4.75 6.94
N ALA A 33 -3.57 4.05 7.52
CA ALA A 33 -4.88 3.86 6.90
C ALA A 33 -5.71 5.14 6.80
N GLU A 34 -5.51 6.11 7.69
CA GLU A 34 -6.15 7.43 7.62
C GLU A 34 -5.60 8.28 6.46
N HIS A 35 -4.31 8.13 6.14
CA HIS A 35 -3.63 8.91 5.11
C HIS A 35 -2.88 8.04 4.08
N PRO A 36 -3.61 7.25 3.26
CA PRO A 36 -3.00 6.29 2.34
C PRO A 36 -2.09 6.95 1.30
N TYR A 37 -2.46 8.13 0.79
CA TYR A 37 -1.65 8.88 -0.18
C TYR A 37 -0.37 9.43 0.44
N VAL A 38 -0.42 9.87 1.71
CA VAL A 38 0.76 10.35 2.44
C VAL A 38 1.73 9.19 2.66
N ALA A 39 1.22 8.01 3.04
CA ALA A 39 2.05 6.81 3.18
C ALA A 39 2.75 6.41 1.87
N GLY A 40 2.03 6.48 0.74
CA GLY A 40 2.64 6.27 -0.58
C GLY A 40 3.73 7.28 -0.91
N LEU A 41 3.44 8.58 -0.75
CA LEU A 41 4.40 9.66 -1.01
C LEU A 41 5.64 9.58 -0.12
N CYS A 42 5.48 9.23 1.16
CA CYS A 42 6.58 9.03 2.10
C CYS A 42 7.54 7.91 1.68
N VAL A 43 7.15 7.01 0.78
CA VAL A 43 8.02 5.98 0.22
C VAL A 43 8.53 6.39 -1.16
N THR A 44 7.66 6.92 -2.02
CA THR A 44 8.03 7.37 -3.37
C THR A 44 9.10 8.44 -3.36
N VAL A 45 8.95 9.50 -2.54
CA VAL A 45 9.85 10.65 -2.57
C VAL A 45 11.27 10.27 -2.13
N PRO A 46 11.47 9.60 -0.97
CA PRO A 46 12.81 9.16 -0.57
C PRO A 46 13.41 8.14 -1.52
N TYR A 47 12.60 7.25 -2.11
CA TYR A 47 13.07 6.29 -3.10
C TYR A 47 13.65 7.00 -4.33
N ILE A 48 12.88 7.93 -4.91
CA ILE A 48 13.33 8.69 -6.10
C ILE A 48 14.60 9.47 -5.76
N LEU A 49 14.62 10.20 -4.65
CA LEU A 49 15.78 10.98 -4.24
C LEU A 49 17.02 10.10 -4.01
N PHE A 50 16.87 8.95 -3.35
CA PHE A 50 17.97 8.03 -3.11
C PHE A 50 18.57 7.51 -4.42
N PHE A 51 17.73 7.05 -5.34
CA PHE A 51 18.19 6.51 -6.63
C PHE A 51 18.78 7.58 -7.55
N LEU A 52 18.26 8.82 -7.51
CA LEU A 52 18.86 9.94 -8.23
C LEU A 52 20.20 10.36 -7.61
N LEU A 53 20.35 10.29 -6.29
CA LEU A 53 21.58 10.67 -5.60
C LEU A 53 22.75 9.72 -5.89
N ILE A 54 22.47 8.42 -6.07
CA ILE A 54 23.50 7.40 -6.33
C ILE A 54 23.71 7.12 -7.83
N ALA A 55 22.84 7.67 -8.68
CA ALA A 55 22.88 7.45 -10.11
C ALA A 55 24.08 8.17 -10.76
N PRO A 56 24.79 7.54 -11.70
CA PRO A 56 25.74 8.23 -12.56
C PRO A 56 25.04 9.35 -13.35
N GLU A 57 25.63 10.54 -13.37
CA GLU A 57 25.08 11.73 -14.05
C GLU A 57 24.83 11.50 -15.55
N ASP A 58 25.65 10.65 -16.19
CA ASP A 58 25.66 10.47 -17.65
C ASP A 58 24.73 9.36 -18.18
N GLU A 59 24.00 8.66 -17.30
CA GLU A 59 23.11 7.58 -17.72
C GLU A 59 21.65 8.06 -17.89
N PRO A 60 21.14 8.17 -19.15
CA PRO A 60 19.81 8.71 -19.41
C PRO A 60 18.68 7.82 -18.86
N GLY A 61 18.97 6.57 -18.51
CA GLY A 61 18.02 5.62 -17.91
C GLY A 61 17.71 5.88 -16.44
N ASN A 62 18.52 6.67 -15.74
CA ASN A 62 18.42 6.81 -14.28
C ASN A 62 17.16 7.54 -13.82
N LEU A 63 16.79 8.62 -14.49
CA LEU A 63 15.58 9.38 -14.19
C LEU A 63 14.29 8.56 -14.44
N PRO A 64 14.08 7.92 -15.60
CA PRO A 64 12.89 7.08 -15.81
C PRO A 64 12.88 5.86 -14.88
N PHE A 65 14.03 5.25 -14.59
CA PHE A 65 14.10 4.13 -13.64
C PHE A 65 13.68 4.54 -12.22
N ALA A 66 14.27 5.61 -11.69
CA ALA A 66 13.97 6.10 -10.34
C ALA A 66 12.50 6.51 -10.20
N THR A 67 11.98 7.24 -11.18
CA THR A 67 10.58 7.71 -11.18
C THR A 67 9.58 6.57 -11.32
N LEU A 68 9.75 5.66 -12.27
CA LEU A 68 8.85 4.52 -12.45
C LEU A 68 8.92 3.55 -11.27
N GLY A 69 10.12 3.28 -10.76
CA GLY A 69 10.32 2.47 -9.55
C GLY A 69 9.63 3.09 -8.34
N GLY A 70 9.84 4.39 -8.11
CA GLY A 70 9.23 5.11 -7.00
C GLY A 70 7.70 5.16 -7.09
N LEU A 71 7.16 5.34 -8.30
CA LEU A 71 5.71 5.28 -8.54
C LEU A 71 5.15 3.88 -8.29
N ALA A 72 5.82 2.83 -8.78
CA ALA A 72 5.39 1.46 -8.57
C ALA A 72 5.34 1.11 -7.07
N VAL A 73 6.44 1.38 -6.35
CA VAL A 73 6.54 1.10 -4.91
C VAL A 73 5.53 1.94 -4.13
N GLY A 74 5.43 3.24 -4.38
CA GLY A 74 4.46 4.11 -3.70
C GLY A 74 3.01 3.73 -3.94
N THR A 75 2.70 3.27 -5.16
CA THR A 75 1.37 2.75 -5.49
C THR A 75 1.07 1.49 -4.66
N CYS A 76 2.01 0.55 -4.56
CA CYS A 76 1.86 -0.64 -3.72
C CYS A 76 1.60 -0.28 -2.25
N PHE A 77 2.32 0.71 -1.69
CA PHE A 77 2.10 1.18 -0.33
C PHE A 77 0.74 1.86 -0.15
N THR A 78 0.34 2.70 -1.11
CA THR A 78 -0.96 3.38 -1.10
C THR A 78 -2.10 2.37 -1.15
N LEU A 79 -2.02 1.37 -2.03
CA LEU A 79 -3.02 0.31 -2.16
C LEU A 79 -3.09 -0.56 -0.90
N THR A 80 -1.94 -0.87 -0.30
CA THR A 80 -1.87 -1.59 0.98
C THR A 80 -2.54 -0.79 2.10
N ALA A 81 -2.27 0.52 2.19
CA ALA A 81 -2.90 1.39 3.18
C ALA A 81 -4.42 1.51 2.96
N LEU A 82 -4.88 1.55 1.70
CA LEU A 82 -6.31 1.53 1.37
C LEU A 82 -6.97 0.19 1.74
N ALA A 83 -6.29 -0.93 1.47
CA ALA A 83 -6.75 -2.24 1.88
C ALA A 83 -6.88 -2.33 3.41
N GLU A 84 -5.88 -1.83 4.13
CA GLU A 84 -5.87 -1.77 5.59
C GLU A 84 -7.00 -0.88 6.13
N ARG A 85 -7.26 0.28 5.52
CA ARG A 85 -8.43 1.13 5.85
C ARG A 85 -9.74 0.39 5.69
N SER A 86 -9.86 -0.42 4.63
CA SER A 86 -11.04 -1.25 4.40
C SER A 86 -11.18 -2.36 5.46
N ARG A 87 -10.06 -2.94 5.92
CA ARG A 87 -10.02 -3.93 7.01
C ARG A 87 -10.48 -3.30 8.32
N GLN A 88 -9.97 -2.13 8.66
CA GLN A 88 -10.32 -1.40 9.88
C GLN A 88 -11.81 -1.00 9.91
N ARG A 89 -12.35 -0.46 8.81
CA ARG A 89 -13.79 -0.15 8.69
C ARG A 89 -14.69 -1.38 8.88
N ARG A 90 -14.21 -2.59 8.53
CA ARG A 90 -14.96 -3.82 8.76
C ARG A 90 -14.91 -4.24 10.22
N LEU A 91 -13.73 -4.21 10.85
CA LEU A 91 -13.58 -4.54 12.28
C LEU A 91 -14.45 -3.63 13.15
N GLU A 92 -14.49 -2.32 12.86
CA GLU A 92 -15.37 -1.37 13.55
C GLU A 92 -16.87 -1.68 13.37
N ARG A 93 -17.27 -2.29 12.24
CA ARG A 93 -18.66 -2.73 12.03
C ARG A 93 -18.99 -4.01 12.80
N THR A 94 -18.09 -4.99 12.82
CA THR A 94 -18.30 -6.25 13.56
C THR A 94 -18.16 -6.11 15.08
N ARG A 95 -17.44 -5.10 15.59
CA ARG A 95 -17.35 -4.81 17.03
C ARG A 95 -18.57 -4.08 17.59
N LYS A 96 -19.40 -3.46 16.73
CA LYS A 96 -20.61 -2.72 17.12
C LYS A 96 -21.88 -3.59 17.16
N VAL A 97 -21.75 -4.89 16.85
CA VAL A 97 -22.80 -5.91 17.03
C VAL A 97 -22.43 -6.74 18.23
#